data_AF-A0A8T1V956-F1
#
_entry.id   AF-A0A8T1V956-F1
#
_cell.length_a   1.000
_cell.length_b   1.000
_cell.length_c   1.000
_cell.angle_alpha   90.00
_cell.angle_beta   90.00
_cell.angle_gamma   90.00
#
_symmetry.space_group_name_H-M   'P 1'
#
loop_
_entity.id
_entity.type
_entity.pdbx_description
1 polymer ?
#
loop_
_entity_poly.entity_id
_entity_poly.type
_entity_poly.pdbx_seq_one_letter_code
_entity_poly.pdbx_strand_id
1 'polypeptide(L)'
;MTEADPAIYISGARALLNQLKVQKADVPDEVLRVQELVECLDNNAQKIAAALAANRRRGDSVTGADTTAQLLKEQKEFISKVGGICLRVTLL
;
A
#
# COMPACT_ATOMS: atom_id res chain seq x y z
N MET A 1 -21.97 -10.24 -5.34
CA MET A 1 -21.16 -9.35 -4.49
C MET A 1 -20.38 -8.45 -5.42
N THR A 2 -20.69 -7.17 -5.43
CA THR A 2 -19.92 -6.17 -6.17
C THR A 2 -18.57 -6.07 -5.47
N GLU A 3 -17.50 -6.53 -6.11
CA GLU A 3 -16.13 -6.31 -5.63
C GLU A 3 -15.95 -4.80 -5.45
N ALA A 4 -15.95 -4.35 -4.20
CA ALA A 4 -15.74 -2.95 -3.90
C ALA A 4 -14.29 -2.60 -4.26
N ASP A 5 -14.11 -1.49 -4.96
CA ASP A 5 -12.80 -1.01 -5.38
C ASP A 5 -11.88 -0.89 -4.15
N PRO A 6 -10.75 -1.63 -4.10
CA PRO A 6 -9.79 -1.56 -2.99
C PRO A 6 -9.36 -0.13 -2.64
N ALA A 7 -9.31 0.78 -3.62
CA ALA A 7 -8.97 2.18 -3.41
C ALA A 7 -9.95 2.91 -2.48
N ILE A 8 -11.23 2.49 -2.46
CA ILE A 8 -12.26 3.06 -1.58
C ILE A 8 -11.95 2.76 -0.12
N TYR A 9 -11.44 1.55 0.18
CA TYR A 9 -11.11 1.18 1.55
C TYR A 9 -9.86 1.90 2.06
N ILE A 10 -8.84 2.06 1.21
CA ILE A 10 -7.60 2.76 1.58
C ILE A 10 -7.88 4.24 1.85
N SER A 11 -8.58 4.91 0.93
CA SER A 11 -8.93 6.32 1.07
C SER A 11 -9.92 6.56 2.22
N GLY A 12 -10.89 5.67 2.42
CA GLY A 12 -11.84 5.72 3.53
C GLY A 12 -11.16 5.58 4.89
N ALA A 13 -10.21 4.66 5.03
CA ALA A 13 -9.45 4.48 6.26
C ALA A 13 -8.61 5.72 6.61
N ARG A 14 -7.93 6.32 5.62
CA ARG A 14 -7.20 7.59 5.82
C ARG A 14 -8.14 8.73 6.24
N ALA A 15 -9.31 8.83 5.62
CA ALA A 15 -10.30 9.85 5.97
C ALA A 15 -10.78 9.70 7.42
N LEU A 16 -11.07 8.46 7.86
CA LEU A 16 -11.44 8.16 9.25
C LEU A 16 -10.32 8.56 10.22
N LEU A 17 -9.07 8.17 9.94
CA LEU A 17 -7.93 8.51 10.81
C LEU A 17 -7.73 10.03 10.94
N ASN A 18 -7.93 10.77 9.85
CA ASN A 18 -7.89 12.23 9.88
C ASN A 18 -9.01 12.81 10.76
N GLN A 19 -10.23 12.26 10.69
CA GLN A 19 -11.34 12.69 11.55
C GLN A 19 -11.06 12.40 13.03
N LEU A 20 -10.55 11.21 13.36
CA LEU A 20 -10.17 10.84 14.72
C LEU A 20 -9.10 11.77 15.28
N LYS A 21 -8.11 12.16 14.46
CA LYS A 21 -7.09 13.15 14.82
C LYS A 21 -7.69 14.52 15.13
N VAL A 22 -8.66 14.98 14.35
CA VAL A 22 -9.39 16.25 14.61
C VAL A 22 -10.17 16.17 15.93
N GLN A 23 -10.76 15.01 16.23
CA GLN A 23 -11.48 14.74 17.47
C GLN A 23 -10.57 14.52 18.69
N LYS A 24 -9.24 14.53 18.50
CA LYS A 24 -8.24 14.18 19.53
C LYS A 24 -8.50 12.80 20.15
N ALA A 25 -9.05 11.88 19.36
CA ALA A 25 -9.19 10.50 19.78
C ALA A 25 -7.79 9.88 19.89
N ASP A 26 -7.62 9.01 20.89
CA ASP A 26 -6.40 8.23 21.03
C ASP A 26 -6.39 7.13 19.96
N VAL A 27 -5.47 7.25 19.01
CA VAL A 27 -5.30 6.30 17.91
C VAL A 27 -3.88 5.74 18.05
N PRO A 28 -3.71 4.42 18.20
CA PRO A 28 -2.39 3.84 18.32
C PRO A 28 -1.50 4.16 17.11
N ASP A 29 -0.24 4.49 17.38
CA ASP A 29 0.76 4.80 16.34
C ASP A 29 0.90 3.65 15.33
N GLU A 30 0.70 2.41 15.77
CA GLU A 30 0.70 1.22 14.91
C GLU A 30 -0.38 1.28 13.83
N VAL A 31 -1.58 1.80 14.15
CA VAL A 31 -2.68 1.91 13.20
C VAL A 31 -2.36 2.97 12.14
N LEU A 32 -1.78 4.10 12.54
CA LEU A 32 -1.33 5.14 11.61
C LEU A 32 -0.24 4.61 10.67
N ARG A 33 0.70 3.85 11.23
CA ARG A 33 1.81 3.25 10.48
C ARG A 33 1.35 2.18 9.49
N VAL A 34 0.36 1.36 9.88
CA VAL A 34 -0.25 0.39 8.96
C VAL A 34 -0.92 1.11 7.79
N GLN A 35 -1.66 2.18 8.04
CA GLN A 35 -2.29 2.95 6.96
C GLN A 35 -1.26 3.52 5.97
N GLU A 36 -0.15 4.09 6.47
CA GLU A 36 0.93 4.59 5.62
C GLU A 36 1.53 3.49 4.74
N LEU A 37 1.80 2.32 5.33
CA LEU A 37 2.36 1.19 4.59
C LEU A 37 1.39 0.66 3.53
N VAL A 38 0.09 0.61 3.82
CA VAL A 38 -0.94 0.18 2.86
C VAL A 38 -1.05 1.16 1.69
N GLU A 39 -0.95 2.46 1.93
CA GLU A 39 -0.91 3.46 0.85
C GLU A 39 0.35 3.32 -0.01
N CYS A 40 1.51 3.04 0.59
CA CYS A 40 2.73 2.74 -0.18
C CYS A 40 2.58 1.47 -1.02
N LEU A 41 1.94 0.42 -0.49
CA LEU A 41 1.67 -0.82 -1.22
C LEU A 41 0.76 -0.61 -2.43
N ASP A 42 -0.29 0.20 -2.28
CA ASP A 42 -1.20 0.53 -3.37
C ASP A 42 -0.51 1.39 -4.44
N ASN A 43 0.26 2.39 -4.02
CA ASN A 43 1.03 3.22 -4.94
C ASN A 43 2.04 2.40 -5.77
N ASN A 44 2.75 1.47 -5.13
CA ASN A 44 3.67 0.58 -5.82
C ASN A 44 2.94 -0.40 -6.74
N ALA A 45 1.78 -0.94 -6.34
CA ALA A 45 0.96 -1.79 -7.19
C ALA A 45 0.49 -1.05 -8.46
N GLN A 46 0.04 0.20 -8.34
CA GLN A 46 -0.34 1.04 -9.49
C GLN A 46 0.84 1.32 -10.42
N LYS A 47 2.02 1.64 -9.87
CA LYS A 47 3.25 1.85 -10.67
C LYS A 47 3.69 0.59 -11.39
N ILE A 48 3.65 -0.57 -10.74
CA ILE A 48 3.95 -1.87 -11.35
C ILE A 48 2.97 -2.15 -12.48
N ALA A 49 1.65 -1.98 -12.25
CA ALA A 49 0.63 -2.19 -13.27
C ALA A 49 0.86 -1.28 -14.49
N ALA A 50 1.20 -0.01 -14.27
CA ALA A 50 1.51 0.94 -15.33
C ALA A 50 2.78 0.54 -16.11
N ALA A 51 3.85 0.13 -15.42
CA ALA A 51 5.09 -0.32 -16.05
C ALA A 51 4.88 -1.59 -16.89
N LEU A 52 4.12 -2.57 -16.37
CA LEU A 52 3.77 -3.78 -17.11
C LEU A 52 2.92 -3.47 -18.35
N ALA A 53 1.95 -2.55 -18.23
CA ALA A 53 1.15 -2.11 -19.37
C ALA A 53 1.99 -1.38 -20.44
N ALA A 54 2.98 -0.59 -20.01
CA ALA A 54 3.90 0.10 -20.92
C ALA A 54 4.84 -0.89 -21.65
N ASN A 55 5.42 -1.86 -20.94
CA ASN A 55 6.29 -2.89 -21.54
C ASN A 55 5.52 -3.74 -22.57
N ARG A 56 4.27 -4.12 -22.27
CA ARG A 56 3.41 -4.83 -23.25
C ARG A 56 3.18 -4.04 -24.54
N ARG A 57 3.14 -2.70 -24.48
CA ARG A 57 2.86 -1.84 -25.65
C ARG A 57 4.10 -1.50 -26.47
N ARG A 58 5.28 -1.41 -25.85
CA ARG A 58 6.50 -0.90 -26.49
C ARG A 58 7.56 -1.98 -26.78
N GLY A 59 7.33 -3.22 -26.37
CA GLY A 59 8.36 -4.26 -26.38
C GLY A 59 9.34 -4.10 -25.21
N ASP A 60 9.99 -5.18 -24.80
CA ASP A 60 10.82 -5.24 -23.59
C ASP A 60 11.92 -4.16 -23.61
N SER A 61 11.82 -3.21 -22.68
CA SER A 61 12.89 -2.24 -22.42
C SER A 61 13.58 -2.63 -21.12
N VAL A 62 14.92 -2.75 -21.15
CA VAL A 62 15.75 -3.10 -19.99
C VAL A 62 15.45 -2.20 -18.79
N THR A 63 15.25 -0.90 -19.03
CA THR A 63 14.90 0.09 -18.00
C THR A 63 13.54 -0.16 -17.33
N GLY A 64 12.54 -0.64 -18.08
CA GLY A 64 11.22 -0.97 -17.54
C GLY A 64 11.25 -2.22 -16.66
N ALA A 65 12.09 -3.19 -16.99
CA ALA A 65 12.30 -4.40 -16.20
C ALA A 65 12.98 -4.07 -14.85
N ASP A 66 14.03 -3.25 -14.86
CA ASP A 66 14.75 -2.85 -13.64
C ASP A 66 13.85 -2.05 -12.68
N THR A 67 13.05 -1.12 -13.21
CA THR A 67 12.09 -0.34 -12.40
C THR A 67 11.04 -1.23 -11.76
N THR A 68 10.53 -2.22 -12.50
CA THR A 68 9.53 -3.18 -11.99
C THR A 68 10.13 -4.06 -10.89
N ALA A 69 11.37 -4.53 -11.06
CA ALA A 69 12.08 -5.33 -10.07
C ALA A 69 12.30 -4.56 -8.75
N GLN A 70 12.67 -3.28 -8.83
CA GLN A 70 12.81 -2.42 -7.66
C GLN A 70 11.49 -2.24 -6.92
N LEU A 71 10.40 -1.92 -7.62
CA LEU A 71 9.08 -1.75 -7.02
C LEU A 71 8.56 -3.04 -6.37
N LEU A 72 8.84 -4.21 -6.97
CA LEU A 72 8.50 -5.52 -6.38
C LEU A 72 9.27 -5.81 -5.09
N LYS A 73 10.56 -5.41 -5.03
CA LYS A 73 11.36 -5.52 -3.81
C LYS A 73 10.75 -4.65 -2.69
N GLU A 74 10.45 -3.39 -2.99
CA GLU A 74 9.78 -2.48 -2.05
C GLU A 74 8.41 -3.01 -1.61
N GLN A 75 7.61 -3.55 -2.54
CA GLN A 75 6.32 -4.18 -2.24
C GLN A 75 6.46 -5.28 -1.19
N LYS A 76 7.43 -6.17 -1.37
CA LYS A 76 7.70 -7.27 -0.43
C LYS A 76 8.10 -6.75 0.95
N GLU A 77 8.94 -5.72 1.00
CA GLU A 77 9.36 -5.09 2.26
C GLU A 77 8.17 -4.47 3.00
N PHE A 78 7.29 -3.75 2.31
CA PHE A 78 6.10 -3.15 2.91
C PHE A 78 5.10 -4.22 3.41
N ILE A 79 4.85 -5.30 2.64
CA ILE A 79 4.01 -6.43 3.10
C ILE A 79 4.59 -7.03 4.40
N SER A 80 5.90 -7.22 4.44
CA SER A 80 6.58 -7.78 5.62
C SER A 80 6.43 -6.88 6.85
N LYS A 81 6.54 -5.55 6.66
CA LYS A 81 6.35 -4.57 7.74
C LYS A 81 4.90 -4.56 8.26
N VAL A 82 3.91 -4.59 7.36
CA VAL A 82 2.49 -4.68 7.75
C VAL A 82 2.24 -5.95 8.55
N GLY A 83 2.67 -7.11 8.05
CA GLY A 83 2.51 -8.39 8.74
C GLY A 83 3.16 -8.40 10.13
N GLY A 84 4.35 -7.81 10.27
CA GLY A 84 5.03 -7.68 11.56
C GLY A 84 4.27 -6.81 12.56
N ILE A 85 3.67 -5.71 12.12
CA ILE A 85 2.85 -4.85 12.99
C ILE A 85 1.56 -5.57 13.39
N CYS A 86 0.85 -6.18 12.45
CA CYS A 86 -0.42 -6.89 12.72
C CYS A 86 -0.24 -8.07 13.68
N LEU A 87 0.84 -8.84 13.55
CA LEU A 87 1.16 -9.93 14.47
C LEU A 87 1.45 -9.42 15.89
N ARG A 88 2.11 -8.26 15.99
CA ARG A 88 2.46 -7.65 17.28
C ARG A 88 1.25 -7.06 18.00
N VAL A 89 0.27 -6.53 17.25
CA VAL A 89 -1.00 -6.00 17.81
C VAL A 89 -1.96 -7.12 18.21
N THR A 90 -1.95 -8.27 17.52
CA THR A 90 -2.83 -9.42 17.84
C THR A 90 -2.40 -10.22 19.08
N LEU A 91 -1.16 -9.99 19.56
CA LEU A 91 -0.58 -10.68 20.73
C LEU A 91 -0.71 -9.88 22.04
N LEU A 92 -1.48 -8.79 22.04
CA LEU A 92 -1.85 -7.99 23.21
C LEU A 92 -3.35 -8.13 23.49
#